data_AF-A0A1I5MEM7-F1
#
_entry.id   AF-A0A1I5MEM7-F1
#
_cell.length_a   1.000
_cell.length_b   1.000
_cell.length_c   1.000
_cell.angle_alpha   90.00
_cell.angle_beta   90.00
_cell.angle_gamma   90.00
#
_symmetry.space_group_name_H-M   'P 1'
#
loop_
_entity.id
_entity.type
_entity.pdbx_description
1 polymer ?
#
loop_
_entity_poly.entity_id
_entity_poly.type
_entity_poly.pdbx_seq_one_letter_code
_entity_poly.pdbx_strand_id
1 'polypeptide(L)'
;MQKILLFLATMLFYCCSSDNEVKAQITMDKIYITIGGQTQSVTLVDNDATRELVAALQDAPITVTLNDNDFEIWGPLGRSLTTKNEQMTAQPGDVVLYSGQYICIFYASNSWSYTRLGHIDGLSENELHTFLKAGQNNISVTLSLTSGTTAIKSINSNQKKDGAYYSLNGVKVSNPSKGIYIKNGKKVIL
;
A
#
# COMPACT_ATOMS: atom_id res chain seq x y z
N MET A 1 -7.03 74.18 -24.77
CA MET A 1 -7.81 73.75 -25.95
C MET A 1 -7.42 72.31 -26.28
N GLN A 2 -8.40 71.51 -26.73
CA GLN A 2 -8.28 70.14 -27.29
C GLN A 2 -8.05 69.01 -26.26
N LYS A 3 -9.11 68.38 -25.71
CA LYS A 3 -10.05 67.37 -26.24
C LYS A 3 -9.58 65.91 -26.04
N ILE A 4 -10.32 65.21 -25.16
CA ILE A 4 -10.92 63.88 -25.36
C ILE A 4 -9.94 62.68 -25.44
N LEU A 5 -10.05 61.72 -24.51
CA LEU A 5 -10.81 60.47 -24.74
C LEU A 5 -10.77 59.56 -23.50
N LEU A 6 -11.96 59.32 -22.93
CA LEU A 6 -12.23 58.21 -22.02
C LEU A 6 -12.06 56.88 -22.79
N PHE A 7 -11.28 55.95 -22.25
CA PHE A 7 -11.48 54.52 -22.52
C PHE A 7 -11.50 53.76 -21.20
N LEU A 8 -12.71 53.39 -20.77
CA LEU A 8 -12.91 52.30 -19.82
C LEU A 8 -12.45 51.01 -20.49
N ALA A 9 -11.44 50.36 -19.93
CA ALA A 9 -11.16 48.96 -20.16
C ALA A 9 -11.13 48.26 -18.79
N THR A 10 -12.29 47.75 -18.40
CA THR A 10 -12.41 46.77 -17.31
C THR A 10 -11.72 45.49 -17.74
N MET A 11 -10.48 45.30 -17.30
CA MET A 11 -9.77 44.02 -17.44
C MET A 11 -9.88 43.27 -16.11
N LEU A 12 -10.84 42.34 -16.11
CA LEU A 12 -11.02 41.30 -15.11
C LEU A 12 -9.91 40.25 -15.25
N PHE A 13 -9.53 39.69 -14.10
CA PHE A 13 -8.65 38.52 -13.87
C PHE A 13 -7.16 38.66 -14.19
N TYR A 14 -6.38 38.94 -13.16
CA TYR A 14 -5.12 38.23 -12.90
C TYR A 14 -4.94 38.10 -11.37
N CYS A 15 -5.68 37.17 -10.75
CA CYS A 15 -5.31 36.68 -9.44
C CYS A 15 -4.17 35.68 -9.67
N CYS A 16 -2.93 36.15 -9.54
CA CYS A 16 -1.77 35.29 -9.50
C CYS A 16 -1.74 34.66 -8.10
N SER A 17 -2.48 33.57 -7.88
CA SER A 17 -2.22 32.68 -6.76
C SER A 17 -1.23 31.64 -7.25
N SER A 18 0.06 31.94 -7.12
CA SER A 18 1.07 30.91 -7.12
C SER A 18 1.01 30.21 -5.76
N ASP A 19 0.01 29.35 -5.61
CA ASP A 19 -0.04 28.37 -4.54
C ASP A 19 1.05 27.35 -4.85
N ASN A 20 2.26 27.65 -4.36
CA ASN A 20 3.35 26.70 -4.34
C ASN A 20 3.01 25.69 -3.23
N GLU A 21 2.03 24.83 -3.50
CA GLU A 21 1.80 23.64 -2.69
C GLU A 21 3.06 22.78 -2.83
N VAL A 22 3.92 22.85 -1.81
CA VAL A 22 4.89 21.80 -1.56
C VAL A 22 4.07 20.56 -1.28
N LYS A 23 3.75 19.80 -2.33
CA LYS A 23 3.19 18.47 -2.23
C LYS A 23 4.24 17.65 -1.49
N ALA A 24 4.10 17.53 -0.17
CA ALA A 24 4.87 16.60 0.62
C ALA A 24 4.64 15.22 0.00
N GLN A 25 5.59 14.77 -0.80
CA GLN A 25 5.57 13.43 -1.35
C GLN A 25 5.77 12.51 -0.16
N ILE A 26 4.67 11.98 0.36
CA ILE A 26 4.73 10.88 1.32
C ILE A 26 5.37 9.72 0.56
N THR A 27 6.68 9.57 0.72
CA THR A 27 7.40 8.37 0.33
C THR A 27 6.87 7.25 1.20
N MET A 28 6.02 6.40 0.61
CA MET A 28 5.65 5.14 1.25
C MET A 28 6.82 4.19 1.09
N ASP A 29 7.46 3.87 2.21
CA ASP A 29 8.54 2.90 2.29
C ASP A 29 8.01 1.45 2.39
N LYS A 30 6.70 1.27 2.53
CA LYS A 30 6.05 -0.03 2.67
C LYS A 30 4.82 -0.19 1.80
N ILE A 31 4.67 -1.41 1.29
CA ILE A 31 3.43 -1.95 0.73
C ILE A 31 3.07 -3.24 1.45
N TYR A 32 1.93 -3.81 1.11
CA TYR A 32 1.45 -5.06 1.67
C TYR A 32 1.08 -6.04 0.58
N ILE A 33 1.43 -7.31 0.80
CA ILE A 33 1.06 -8.45 -0.03
C ILE A 33 0.01 -9.25 0.73
N THR A 34 -1.13 -9.51 0.10
CA THR A 34 -2.18 -10.37 0.65
C THR A 34 -2.40 -11.61 -0.22
N ILE A 35 -2.31 -12.79 0.39
CA ILE A 35 -2.53 -14.10 -0.25
C ILE A 35 -3.42 -14.93 0.67
N GLY A 36 -4.58 -15.39 0.16
CA GLY A 36 -5.48 -16.24 0.93
C GLY A 36 -5.94 -15.65 2.28
N GLY A 37 -6.04 -14.32 2.38
CA GLY A 37 -6.41 -13.61 3.61
C GLY A 37 -5.26 -13.34 4.59
N GLN A 38 -4.07 -13.90 4.37
CA GLN A 38 -2.86 -13.55 5.11
C GLN A 38 -2.20 -12.32 4.47
N THR A 39 -1.72 -11.39 5.27
CA THR A 39 -1.09 -10.16 4.79
C THR A 39 0.27 -9.96 5.41
N GLN A 40 1.26 -9.66 4.57
CA GLN A 40 2.63 -9.37 5.00
C GLN A 40 3.11 -8.04 4.43
N SER A 41 3.92 -7.31 5.20
CA SER A 41 4.53 -6.07 4.72
C SER A 41 5.75 -6.34 3.86
N VAL A 42 5.98 -5.45 2.90
CA VAL A 42 7.18 -5.40 2.06
C VAL A 42 7.82 -4.03 2.26
N THR A 43 9.07 -4.00 2.71
CA THR A 43 9.87 -2.78 2.75
C THR A 43 10.44 -2.53 1.36
N LEU A 44 10.11 -1.39 0.77
CA LEU A 44 10.51 -0.97 -0.57
C LEU A 44 11.90 -0.32 -0.57
N VAL A 45 12.63 -0.48 -1.66
CA VAL A 45 13.79 0.37 -1.97
C VAL A 45 13.32 1.68 -2.63
N ASP A 46 14.14 2.73 -2.59
CA ASP A 46 13.81 3.98 -3.29
C ASP A 46 14.37 3.98 -4.72
N ASN A 47 13.51 3.77 -5.72
CA ASN A 47 13.83 3.90 -7.14
C ASN A 47 12.58 4.29 -7.96
N ASP A 48 12.74 4.50 -9.27
CA ASP A 48 11.62 4.90 -10.13
C ASP A 48 10.50 3.85 -10.16
N ALA A 49 10.84 2.56 -10.23
CA ALA A 49 9.86 1.47 -10.24
C ALA A 49 8.99 1.46 -8.98
N THR A 50 9.58 1.62 -7.80
CA THR A 50 8.85 1.61 -6.54
C THR A 50 8.00 2.85 -6.34
N ARG A 51 8.46 4.02 -6.81
CA ARG A 51 7.65 5.25 -6.83
C ARG A 51 6.44 5.12 -7.75
N GLU A 52 6.61 4.55 -8.94
CA GLU A 52 5.51 4.27 -9.87
C GLU A 52 4.54 3.22 -9.32
N LEU A 53 5.06 2.15 -8.71
CA LEU A 53 4.24 1.14 -8.06
C LEU A 53 3.39 1.75 -6.94
N VAL A 54 4.00 2.55 -6.06
CA VAL A 54 3.29 3.26 -4.98
C VAL A 54 2.24 4.20 -5.55
N ALA A 55 2.56 5.00 -6.56
CA ALA A 55 1.61 5.89 -7.21
C ALA A 55 0.41 5.12 -7.78
N ALA A 56 0.66 3.96 -8.40
CA ALA A 56 -0.41 3.15 -8.95
C ALA A 56 -1.25 2.45 -7.85
N LEU A 57 -0.67 2.17 -6.68
CA LEU A 57 -1.38 1.64 -5.51
C LEU A 57 -2.17 2.72 -4.73
N GLN A 58 -1.88 4.01 -4.95
CA GLN A 58 -2.70 5.10 -4.42
C GLN A 58 -4.06 5.18 -5.12
N ASP A 59 -4.14 4.78 -6.39
CA ASP A 59 -5.39 4.71 -7.14
C ASP A 59 -6.24 3.51 -6.69
N ALA A 60 -5.66 2.30 -6.73
CA ALA A 60 -6.32 1.09 -6.27
C ALA A 60 -5.32 -0.03 -5.94
N PRO A 61 -5.70 -0.99 -5.06
CA PRO A 61 -4.98 -2.25 -4.91
C PRO A 61 -4.84 -2.99 -6.26
N ILE A 62 -3.71 -3.66 -6.45
CA ILE A 62 -3.43 -4.44 -7.65
C ILE A 62 -3.57 -5.92 -7.30
N THR A 63 -4.47 -6.63 -7.97
CA THR A 63 -4.58 -8.09 -7.84
C THR A 63 -4.07 -8.77 -9.10
N VAL A 64 -3.14 -9.70 -8.94
CA VAL A 64 -2.50 -10.47 -10.00
C VAL A 64 -2.60 -11.96 -9.71
N THR A 65 -2.56 -12.77 -10.78
CA THR A 65 -2.46 -14.22 -10.68
C THR A 65 -1.03 -14.64 -10.95
N LEU A 66 -0.37 -15.20 -9.94
CA LEU A 66 1.00 -15.68 -10.01
C LEU A 66 1.05 -17.21 -10.02
N ASN A 67 2.15 -17.74 -10.56
CA ASN A 67 2.42 -19.17 -10.67
C ASN A 67 3.81 -19.46 -10.12
N ASP A 68 3.99 -20.68 -9.64
CA ASP A 68 5.25 -21.15 -9.08
C ASP A 68 6.19 -21.68 -10.16
N ASN A 69 7.51 -21.55 -9.93
CA ASN A 69 8.56 -22.15 -10.75
C ASN A 69 9.80 -22.59 -9.92
N ASP A 70 9.58 -23.26 -8.80
CA ASP A 70 10.60 -23.84 -7.89
C ASP A 70 11.30 -22.87 -6.92
N PHE A 71 11.46 -21.58 -7.25
CA PHE A 71 12.15 -20.62 -6.35
C PHE A 71 11.42 -19.29 -6.11
N GLU A 72 10.40 -18.99 -6.92
CA GLU A 72 9.58 -17.79 -6.80
C GLU A 72 8.13 -18.11 -7.18
N ILE A 73 7.24 -17.20 -6.80
CA ILE A 73 5.98 -17.03 -7.51
C ILE A 73 6.09 -15.81 -8.43
N TRP A 74 5.63 -15.95 -9.66
CA TRP A 74 5.80 -14.90 -10.67
C TRP A 74 4.63 -14.81 -11.65
N GLY A 75 4.54 -13.68 -12.33
CA GLY A 75 3.46 -13.43 -13.29
C GLY A 75 3.39 -11.96 -13.70
N PRO A 76 2.52 -11.63 -14.67
CA PRO A 76 2.37 -10.27 -15.15
C PRO A 76 1.82 -9.36 -14.04
N LEU A 77 2.44 -8.19 -13.85
CA LEU A 77 1.95 -7.14 -12.95
C LEU A 77 0.69 -6.43 -13.49
N GLY A 78 0.37 -6.66 -14.77
CA GLY A 78 -0.72 -5.97 -15.48
C GLY A 78 -0.38 -4.54 -15.88
N ARG A 79 0.88 -4.13 -15.71
CA ARG A 79 1.44 -2.83 -16.13
C ARG A 79 2.95 -2.91 -16.25
N SER A 80 3.52 -1.98 -17.00
CA SER A 80 4.95 -1.76 -17.05
C SER A 80 5.36 -0.73 -16.02
N LEU A 81 6.53 -0.91 -15.41
CA LEU A 81 7.20 0.09 -14.58
C LEU A 81 8.57 0.41 -15.19
N THR A 82 9.09 1.59 -14.89
CA THR A 82 10.45 2.00 -15.25
C THR A 82 11.47 1.03 -14.64
N THR A 83 12.33 0.45 -15.48
CA THR A 83 13.32 -0.54 -15.03
C THR A 83 14.66 0.09 -14.69
N LYS A 84 15.31 -0.45 -13.67
CA LYS A 84 16.72 -0.27 -13.35
C LYS A 84 17.32 -1.66 -13.13
N ASN A 85 17.44 -2.41 -14.23
CA ASN A 85 17.89 -3.79 -14.17
C ASN A 85 19.37 -3.86 -13.80
N GLU A 86 19.69 -4.63 -12.77
CA GLU A 86 21.04 -4.88 -12.29
C GLU A 86 21.24 -6.39 -12.10
N GLN A 87 22.45 -6.88 -12.37
CA GLN A 87 22.78 -8.26 -12.06
C GLN A 87 22.76 -8.44 -10.54
N MET A 88 21.95 -9.37 -10.05
CA MET A 88 21.84 -9.64 -8.62
C MET A 88 21.45 -11.09 -8.36
N THR A 89 21.73 -11.55 -7.15
CA THR A 89 21.15 -12.77 -6.60
C THR A 89 19.97 -12.37 -5.70
N ALA A 90 18.76 -12.77 -6.09
CA ALA A 90 17.59 -12.66 -5.23
C ALA A 90 17.71 -13.65 -4.07
N GLN A 91 17.29 -13.23 -2.89
CA GLN A 91 17.23 -14.04 -1.67
C GLN A 91 15.77 -14.33 -1.29
N PRO A 92 15.50 -15.36 -0.47
CA PRO A 92 14.16 -15.58 0.08
C PRO A 92 13.60 -14.29 0.69
N GLY A 93 12.40 -13.90 0.29
CA GLY A 93 11.72 -12.68 0.70
C GLY A 93 11.87 -11.51 -0.27
N ASP A 94 12.81 -11.57 -1.23
CA ASP A 94 12.96 -10.50 -2.21
C ASP A 94 11.76 -10.39 -3.15
N VAL A 95 11.36 -9.15 -3.40
CA VAL A 95 10.35 -8.76 -4.40
C VAL A 95 11.07 -7.97 -5.48
N VAL A 96 10.97 -8.43 -6.72
CA VAL A 96 11.65 -7.81 -7.87
C VAL A 96 10.72 -7.71 -9.08
N LEU A 97 11.15 -6.89 -10.03
CA LEU A 97 10.54 -6.76 -11.34
C LEU A 97 11.47 -7.39 -12.39
N TYR A 98 10.92 -8.29 -13.19
CA TYR A 98 11.56 -8.91 -14.34
C TYR A 98 10.96 -8.36 -15.65
N SER A 99 11.84 -8.01 -16.59
CA SER A 99 11.47 -7.45 -17.91
C SER A 99 10.48 -6.26 -17.84
N GLY A 100 10.50 -5.50 -16.75
CA GLY A 100 9.67 -4.31 -16.56
C GLY A 100 8.17 -4.54 -16.33
N GLN A 101 7.67 -5.78 -16.43
CA GLN A 101 6.23 -6.05 -16.40
C GLN A 101 5.85 -7.34 -15.65
N TYR A 102 6.83 -8.13 -15.20
CA TYR A 102 6.59 -9.33 -14.41
C TYR A 102 7.05 -9.10 -12.98
N ILE A 103 6.17 -9.33 -12.02
CA ILE A 103 6.56 -9.34 -10.61
C ILE A 103 7.01 -10.75 -10.24
N CYS A 104 8.10 -10.82 -9.49
CA CYS A 104 8.70 -12.05 -8.98
C CYS A 104 8.85 -11.91 -7.46
N ILE A 105 8.40 -12.91 -6.71
CA ILE A 105 8.47 -12.94 -5.24
C ILE A 105 9.14 -14.24 -4.82
N PHE A 106 10.34 -14.12 -4.25
CA PHE A 106 11.24 -15.25 -3.99
C PHE A 106 10.98 -15.92 -2.64
N TYR A 107 10.99 -17.24 -2.61
CA TYR A 107 11.14 -18.04 -1.38
C TYR A 107 12.43 -18.89 -1.40
N ALA A 108 13.15 -18.95 -2.52
CA ALA A 108 14.50 -19.49 -2.63
C ALA A 108 15.40 -18.52 -3.41
N SER A 109 16.68 -18.87 -3.63
CA SER A 109 17.63 -17.99 -4.33
C SER A 109 17.68 -18.23 -5.84
N ASN A 110 17.83 -17.16 -6.63
CA ASN A 110 18.17 -17.22 -8.05
C ASN A 110 18.98 -15.99 -8.48
N SER A 111 19.78 -16.10 -9.55
CA SER A 111 20.56 -14.98 -10.08
C SER A 111 20.15 -14.61 -11.49
N TRP A 112 19.82 -13.34 -11.70
CA TRP A 112 19.49 -12.77 -13.01
C TRP A 112 19.67 -11.25 -13.01
N SER A 113 19.28 -10.62 -14.11
CA SER A 113 19.14 -9.17 -14.24
C SER A 113 17.73 -8.75 -13.83
N TYR A 114 17.61 -8.06 -12.71
CA TYR A 114 16.32 -7.66 -12.12
C TYR A 114 16.31 -6.19 -11.71
N THR A 115 15.13 -5.57 -11.64
CA THR A 115 14.94 -4.32 -10.90
C THR A 115 14.41 -4.66 -9.50
N ARG A 116 15.18 -4.37 -8.45
CA ARG A 116 14.74 -4.64 -7.06
C ARG A 116 13.58 -3.72 -6.68
N LEU A 117 12.53 -4.27 -6.09
CA LEU A 117 11.39 -3.52 -5.56
C LEU A 117 11.41 -3.44 -4.03
N GLY A 118 11.68 -4.56 -3.36
CA GLY A 118 11.68 -4.59 -1.90
C GLY A 118 11.93 -5.97 -1.32
N HIS A 119 11.61 -6.13 -0.04
CA HIS A 119 11.77 -7.38 0.70
C HIS A 119 10.61 -7.59 1.68
N ILE A 120 10.09 -8.81 1.75
CA ILE A 120 9.04 -9.24 2.67
C ILE A 120 9.60 -9.23 4.10
N ASP A 121 8.94 -8.51 5.01
CA ASP A 121 9.43 -8.39 6.38
C ASP A 121 9.08 -9.62 7.23
N GLY A 122 9.97 -10.02 8.15
CA GLY A 122 9.60 -10.78 9.35
C GLY A 122 9.16 -12.25 9.16
N LEU A 123 9.33 -12.82 7.96
CA LEU A 123 9.11 -14.25 7.71
C LEU A 123 10.43 -14.98 7.53
N SER A 124 10.55 -16.16 8.15
CA SER A 124 11.60 -17.13 7.83
C SER A 124 11.37 -17.76 6.45
N GLU A 125 12.38 -18.45 5.90
CA GLU A 125 12.27 -19.16 4.61
C GLU A 125 11.11 -20.17 4.60
N ASN A 126 10.96 -20.97 5.66
CA ASN A 126 9.85 -21.94 5.77
C ASN A 126 8.47 -21.24 5.81
N GLU A 127 8.39 -20.08 6.48
CA GLU A 127 7.16 -19.29 6.50
C GLU A 127 6.88 -18.65 5.15
N LEU A 128 7.91 -18.24 4.39
CA LEU A 128 7.79 -17.75 3.01
C LEU A 128 7.24 -18.83 2.08
N HIS A 129 7.76 -20.06 2.15
CA HIS A 129 7.21 -21.19 1.38
C HIS A 129 5.70 -21.37 1.61
N THR A 130 5.26 -21.25 2.87
CA THR A 130 3.85 -21.38 3.23
C THR A 130 3.03 -20.17 2.76
N PHE A 131 3.49 -18.95 3.05
CA PHE A 131 2.81 -17.70 2.74
C PHE A 131 2.64 -17.50 1.22
N LEU A 132 3.70 -17.78 0.46
CA LEU A 132 3.70 -17.67 -1.00
C LEU A 132 3.05 -18.88 -1.69
N LYS A 133 2.62 -19.90 -0.94
CA LYS A 133 2.00 -21.12 -1.46
C LYS A 133 2.91 -21.83 -2.48
N ALA A 134 4.18 -21.99 -2.14
CA ALA A 134 5.16 -22.66 -2.99
C ALA A 134 4.65 -24.03 -3.50
N GLY A 135 4.92 -24.32 -4.77
CA GLY A 135 4.43 -25.50 -5.50
C GLY A 135 2.97 -25.41 -5.99
N GLN A 136 2.29 -24.27 -5.81
CA GLN A 136 0.92 -24.05 -6.32
C GLN A 136 0.91 -23.10 -7.52
N ASN A 137 -0.16 -23.19 -8.32
CA ASN A 137 -0.41 -22.29 -9.44
C ASN A 137 -1.72 -21.54 -9.25
N ASN A 138 -1.96 -20.52 -10.08
CA ASN A 138 -3.15 -19.66 -10.01
C ASN A 138 -3.31 -18.97 -8.64
N ILE A 139 -2.20 -18.50 -8.07
CA ILE A 139 -2.17 -17.84 -6.77
C ILE A 139 -2.64 -16.40 -6.95
N SER A 140 -3.79 -16.06 -6.35
CA SER A 140 -4.27 -14.67 -6.31
C SER A 140 -3.49 -13.88 -5.25
N VAL A 141 -2.76 -12.87 -5.71
CA VAL A 141 -1.91 -12.00 -4.88
C VAL A 141 -2.39 -10.57 -5.03
N THR A 142 -2.65 -9.90 -3.90
CA THR A 142 -3.04 -8.48 -3.89
C THR A 142 -1.96 -7.62 -3.27
N LEU A 143 -1.51 -6.60 -4.01
CA LEU A 143 -0.62 -5.55 -3.55
C LEU A 143 -1.46 -4.34 -3.11
N SER A 144 -1.12 -3.71 -1.98
CA SER A 144 -1.84 -2.53 -1.48
C SER A 144 -0.99 -1.64 -0.57
N LEU A 145 -1.47 -0.43 -0.28
CA LEU A 145 -0.86 0.49 0.69
C LEU A 145 -1.35 0.28 2.14
N THR A 146 -2.26 -0.67 2.37
CA THR A 146 -2.86 -0.90 3.70
C THR A 146 -2.93 -2.38 4.03
N SER A 147 -2.56 -2.76 5.26
CA SER A 147 -2.46 -4.14 5.74
C SER A 147 -3.77 -4.95 5.83
N GLY A 148 -4.89 -4.49 5.27
CA GLY A 148 -6.16 -5.22 5.27
C GLY A 148 -6.83 -5.43 6.64
N THR A 149 -6.28 -4.91 7.74
CA THR A 149 -6.96 -4.88 9.06
C THR A 149 -8.07 -3.84 9.03
N THR A 150 -9.28 -4.29 8.69
CA THR A 150 -10.59 -3.60 8.84
C THR A 150 -10.52 -2.07 8.95
N ALA A 151 -10.43 -1.38 7.81
CA ALA A 151 -10.85 0.01 7.51
C ALA A 151 -10.50 1.17 8.48
N ILE A 152 -9.87 0.93 9.63
CA ILE A 152 -9.65 1.92 10.67
C ILE A 152 -8.16 1.90 11.02
N LYS A 153 -7.41 2.78 10.36
CA LYS A 153 -5.98 3.00 10.57
C LYS A 153 -5.68 3.58 11.96
N SER A 154 -6.59 4.42 12.47
CA SER A 154 -6.54 5.07 13.80
C SER A 154 -7.81 5.88 14.02
N ILE A 155 -8.31 5.98 15.26
CA ILE A 155 -9.37 6.93 15.63
C ILE A 155 -8.81 8.01 16.55
N ASN A 156 -8.95 9.28 16.15
CA ASN A 156 -8.75 10.41 17.05
C ASN A 156 -10.09 10.71 17.74
N SER A 157 -10.25 10.27 18.98
CA SER A 157 -11.40 10.65 19.80
C SER A 157 -11.17 12.04 20.37
N ASN A 158 -11.88 13.04 19.88
CA ASN A 158 -12.00 14.35 20.55
C ASN A 158 -12.81 14.28 21.86
N GLN A 159 -13.39 13.12 22.19
CA GLN A 159 -14.17 12.93 23.42
C GLN A 159 -13.30 12.41 24.57
N LYS A 160 -13.54 12.98 25.76
CA LYS A 160 -13.07 12.44 27.05
C LYS A 160 -13.39 10.94 27.11
N LYS A 161 -12.41 10.13 27.51
CA LYS A 161 -12.59 8.71 27.84
C LYS A 161 -13.61 8.61 28.98
N ASP A 162 -14.88 8.40 28.66
CA ASP A 162 -15.99 8.33 29.62
C ASP A 162 -16.02 7.00 30.38
N GLY A 163 -15.23 6.01 29.93
CA GLY A 163 -15.16 4.69 30.53
C GLY A 163 -16.42 3.84 30.33
N ALA A 164 -17.40 4.30 29.55
CA ALA A 164 -18.63 3.59 29.31
C ALA A 164 -18.43 2.42 28.33
N TYR A 165 -19.30 1.42 28.44
CA TYR A 165 -19.41 0.34 27.46
C TYR A 165 -20.45 0.72 26.42
N TYR A 166 -20.16 0.41 25.16
CA TYR A 166 -21.08 0.56 24.05
C TYR A 166 -21.24 -0.79 23.35
N SER A 167 -22.44 -1.07 22.85
CA SER A 167 -22.67 -2.22 21.97
C SER A 167 -21.95 -2.03 20.64
N LEU A 168 -21.89 -3.07 19.82
CA LEU A 168 -21.34 -2.99 18.46
C LEU A 168 -22.11 -2.01 17.55
N ASN A 169 -23.35 -1.67 17.92
CA ASN A 169 -24.17 -0.68 17.22
C ASN A 169 -23.99 0.75 17.80
N GLY A 170 -23.04 0.96 18.71
CA GLY A 170 -22.77 2.28 19.30
C GLY A 170 -23.76 2.71 20.39
N VAL A 171 -24.59 1.81 20.92
CA VAL A 171 -25.54 2.12 21.99
C VAL A 171 -24.86 1.96 23.34
N LYS A 172 -24.95 2.97 24.22
CA LYS A 172 -24.39 2.92 25.58
C LYS A 172 -25.05 1.79 26.40
N VAL A 173 -24.23 1.01 27.13
CA VAL A 173 -24.64 -0.12 27.95
C VAL A 173 -24.28 0.16 29.40
N SER A 174 -25.29 0.20 30.28
CA SER A 174 -25.13 0.51 31.71
C SER A 174 -24.68 -0.68 32.54
N ASN A 175 -25.16 -1.90 32.22
CA ASN A 175 -24.86 -3.15 32.95
C ASN A 175 -24.41 -4.23 31.97
N PRO A 176 -23.16 -4.19 31.48
CA PRO A 176 -22.71 -5.12 30.46
C PRO A 176 -22.53 -6.53 31.06
N SER A 177 -23.18 -7.52 30.46
CA SER A 177 -23.00 -8.95 30.73
C SER A 177 -21.88 -9.53 29.85
N LYS A 178 -21.57 -10.84 29.97
CA LYS A 178 -20.57 -11.49 29.11
C LYS A 178 -20.87 -11.24 27.62
N GLY A 179 -19.88 -10.75 26.89
CA GLY A 179 -20.06 -10.36 25.49
C GLY A 179 -19.02 -9.38 24.97
N ILE A 180 -19.20 -8.96 23.72
CA ILE A 180 -18.30 -8.04 23.01
C ILE A 180 -18.84 -6.62 23.10
N TYR A 181 -18.00 -5.67 23.52
CA TYR A 181 -18.32 -4.26 23.65
C TYR A 181 -17.23 -3.37 23.07
N ILE A 182 -17.55 -2.09 22.87
CA ILE A 182 -16.58 -1.02 22.66
C ILE A 182 -16.43 -0.22 23.95
N LYS A 183 -15.21 -0.04 24.44
CA LYS A 183 -14.88 0.83 25.58
C LYS A 183 -13.71 1.72 25.20
N ASN A 184 -13.87 3.04 25.32
CA ASN A 184 -12.86 4.03 24.92
C ASN A 184 -12.34 3.80 23.48
N GLY A 185 -13.25 3.48 22.55
CA GLY A 185 -12.92 3.23 21.14
C GLY A 185 -12.20 1.90 20.85
N LYS A 186 -12.03 1.02 21.86
CA LYS A 186 -11.44 -0.31 21.68
C LYS A 186 -12.47 -1.40 21.92
N LYS A 187 -12.41 -2.46 21.12
CA LYS A 187 -13.17 -3.69 21.37
C LYS A 187 -12.65 -4.35 22.65
N VAL A 188 -13.57 -4.72 23.54
CA VAL A 188 -13.30 -5.43 24.80
C VAL A 188 -14.26 -6.60 24.93
N ILE A 189 -13.83 -7.65 25.62
CA ILE A 189 -14.65 -8.81 25.96
C ILE A 189 -14.76 -8.83 27.49
N LEU A 190 -15.98 -8.96 27.99
CA LEU A 190 -16.28 -9.17 29.41
C LEU A 190 -16.65 -10.63 29.67
#